data_AF-A0A2S3V251-F1
#
_entry.id   AF-A0A2S3V251-F1
#
_cell.length_a   1.000
_cell.length_b   1.000
_cell.length_c   1.000
_cell.angle_alpha   90.00
_cell.angle_beta   90.00
_cell.angle_gamma   90.00
#
_symmetry.space_group_name_H-M   'P 1'
#
loop_
_entity.id
_entity.type
_entity.pdbx_description
1 polymer ?
#
loop_
_entity_poly.entity_id
_entity_poly.type
_entity_poly.pdbx_seq_one_letter_code
_entity_poly.pdbx_strand_id
1 'polypeptide(L)'
;MSALLADVSDLSFANAEDTLPRLADGLRAGQVVPYLGPQLLSSDNPDLPSTPEALAKFLESKVALPARARGNVWAAAQYIESTRHRATVTTLMAEAFSVPAKPSGLHRMLASLNLPLIVDSWYDGAMRSALQATQGWGEIQGITRAGIGEDQWYRFYDRSGEETEAAAAAGWKTILYKPNGGIVPARNFLITDADYVEVLTEIDIQTPIPDMVKDRRSDRGFVFLGCRFHDQLLRTYARQIMKRSTGPHYAILDPADTLTRNEVRFLAAQEIVPISASVDTAAEIMLEVA
;
A
#
# COMPACT_ATOMS: atom_id res chain seq x y z
N MET A 1 17.72 1.39 26.35
CA MET A 1 17.52 0.02 26.87
C MET A 1 17.58 -0.94 25.70
N SER A 2 18.59 -1.80 25.69
CA SER A 2 18.85 -2.80 24.65
C SER A 2 17.69 -3.81 24.63
N ALA A 3 16.83 -3.74 23.62
CA ALA A 3 15.97 -4.85 23.29
C ALA A 3 16.88 -5.92 22.69
N LEU A 4 17.02 -7.06 23.39
CA LEU A 4 17.67 -8.24 22.84
C LEU A 4 17.09 -8.49 21.46
N LEU A 5 17.96 -8.49 20.45
CA LEU A 5 17.61 -8.96 19.10
C LEU A 5 17.13 -10.40 19.28
N ALA A 6 15.82 -10.61 19.17
CA ALA A 6 15.25 -11.94 19.09
C ALA A 6 16.00 -12.71 18.00
N ASP A 7 16.50 -13.89 18.35
CA ASP A 7 17.16 -14.76 17.41
C ASP A 7 16.17 -15.08 16.28
N VAL A 8 16.65 -15.05 15.04
CA VAL A 8 15.85 -14.98 13.80
C VAL A 8 15.32 -16.38 13.40
N SER A 9 15.08 -17.25 14.38
CA SER A 9 14.60 -18.63 14.26
C SER A 9 13.50 -18.81 15.31
N ASP A 10 12.20 -18.87 15.02
CA ASP A 10 11.48 -19.20 13.82
C ASP A 10 10.21 -18.34 13.82
N LEU A 11 9.87 -17.70 12.70
CA LEU A 11 8.53 -17.14 12.56
C LEU A 11 7.53 -18.30 12.64
N SER A 12 6.61 -18.23 13.60
CA SER A 12 5.49 -19.17 13.65
C SER A 12 4.46 -18.76 12.61
N PHE A 13 4.36 -19.54 11.54
CA PHE A 13 3.29 -19.38 10.57
C PHE A 13 1.98 -19.90 11.14
N ALA A 14 0.90 -19.13 10.96
CA ALA A 14 -0.43 -19.60 11.30
C ALA A 14 -0.95 -20.55 10.22
N ASN A 15 -1.80 -21.52 10.63
CA ASN A 15 -2.48 -22.41 9.70
C ASN A 15 -3.41 -21.58 8.80
N ALA A 16 -3.20 -21.65 7.48
CA ALA A 16 -3.97 -20.90 6.50
C ALA A 16 -5.46 -21.31 6.49
N GLU A 17 -5.76 -22.60 6.54
CA GLU A 17 -7.12 -23.15 6.49
C GLU A 17 -7.96 -22.68 7.70
N ASP A 18 -7.34 -22.53 8.88
CA ASP A 18 -8.03 -22.06 10.08
C ASP A 18 -8.07 -20.53 10.21
N THR A 19 -7.06 -19.84 9.68
CA THR A 19 -6.87 -18.40 9.94
C THR A 19 -7.53 -17.53 8.88
N LEU A 20 -7.51 -17.95 7.62
CA LEU A 20 -8.10 -17.18 6.52
C LEU A 20 -9.63 -17.02 6.67
N PRO A 21 -10.42 -18.04 7.08
CA PRO A 21 -11.84 -17.85 7.34
C PRO A 21 -12.13 -16.83 8.45
N ARG A 22 -11.36 -16.89 9.56
CA ARG A 22 -11.48 -15.93 10.67
C ARG A 22 -11.09 -14.51 10.25
N LEU A 23 -10.10 -14.38 9.37
CA LEU A 23 -9.75 -13.09 8.77
C LEU A 23 -10.87 -12.55 7.89
N ALA A 24 -11.53 -13.39 7.10
CA ALA A 24 -12.67 -13.00 6.30
C ALA A 24 -13.83 -12.52 7.18
N ASP A 25 -14.12 -13.18 8.30
CA ASP A 25 -15.10 -12.73 9.29
C ASP A 25 -14.71 -11.39 9.92
N GLY A 26 -13.44 -11.21 10.29
CA GLY A 26 -12.91 -9.95 10.82
C GLY A 26 -13.00 -8.80 9.82
N LEU A 27 -12.78 -9.08 8.52
CA LEU A 27 -13.00 -8.12 7.43
C LEU A 27 -14.50 -7.77 7.31
N ARG A 28 -15.42 -8.75 7.31
CA ARG A 28 -16.88 -8.50 7.29
C ARG A 28 -17.34 -7.67 8.47
N ALA A 29 -16.79 -7.93 9.66
CA ALA A 29 -17.09 -7.19 10.88
C ALA A 29 -16.43 -5.79 10.91
N GLY A 30 -15.59 -5.47 9.93
CA GLY A 30 -14.84 -4.21 9.90
C GLY A 30 -13.85 -4.07 11.05
N GLN A 31 -13.34 -5.17 11.59
CA GLN A 31 -12.36 -5.23 12.69
C GLN A 31 -10.90 -5.34 12.19
N VAL A 32 -10.74 -5.69 10.91
CA VAL A 32 -9.44 -5.83 10.25
C VAL A 32 -9.36 -4.84 9.09
N VAL A 33 -8.26 -4.09 9.01
CA VAL A 33 -7.96 -3.18 7.89
C VAL A 33 -7.13 -3.94 6.85
N PRO A 34 -7.61 -4.10 5.60
CA PRO A 34 -6.75 -4.61 4.54
C PRO A 34 -5.72 -3.56 4.13
N TYR A 35 -4.47 -4.00 4.06
CA TYR A 35 -3.35 -3.26 3.51
C TYR A 35 -2.90 -3.97 2.23
N LEU A 36 -3.07 -3.30 1.10
CA LEU A 36 -2.86 -3.86 -0.23
C LEU A 36 -1.48 -3.46 -0.74
N GLY A 37 -0.72 -4.45 -1.17
CA GLY A 37 0.56 -4.30 -1.85
C GLY A 37 0.45 -4.60 -3.35
N PRO A 38 1.55 -4.37 -4.08
CA PRO A 38 1.55 -4.39 -5.54
C PRO A 38 1.33 -5.79 -6.14
N GLN A 39 1.61 -6.86 -5.40
CA GLN A 39 1.41 -8.23 -5.86
C GLN A 39 -0.06 -8.66 -5.83
N LEU A 40 -0.98 -7.80 -5.38
CA LEU A 40 -2.41 -8.05 -5.47
C LEU A 40 -2.95 -7.86 -6.90
N LEU A 41 -2.19 -7.18 -7.78
CA LEU A 41 -2.50 -7.13 -9.20
C LEU A 41 -2.45 -8.55 -9.79
N SER A 42 -3.60 -9.02 -10.30
CA SER A 42 -3.69 -10.34 -10.92
C SER A 42 -2.95 -10.39 -12.26
N SER A 43 -2.72 -11.60 -12.76
CA SER A 43 -2.20 -11.87 -14.11
C SER A 43 -3.00 -11.21 -15.25
N ASP A 44 -4.21 -10.71 -14.99
CA ASP A 44 -5.03 -9.96 -15.95
C ASP A 44 -4.50 -8.56 -16.25
N ASN A 45 -3.46 -8.13 -15.54
CA ASN A 45 -2.80 -6.82 -15.67
C ASN A 45 -1.32 -6.95 -16.09
N PRO A 46 -0.98 -7.69 -17.17
CA PRO A 46 0.41 -8.02 -17.51
C PRO A 46 1.27 -6.81 -17.88
N ASP A 47 0.64 -5.70 -18.29
CA ASP A 47 1.32 -4.48 -18.72
C ASP A 47 1.64 -3.52 -17.55
N LEU A 48 1.08 -3.78 -16.37
CA LEU A 48 1.29 -2.94 -15.19
C LEU A 48 2.44 -3.48 -14.34
N PRO A 49 3.35 -2.63 -13.85
CA PRO A 49 4.40 -3.08 -12.95
C PRO A 49 3.79 -3.45 -11.59
N SER A 50 3.83 -4.73 -11.24
CA SER A 50 3.32 -5.29 -9.97
C SER A 50 4.39 -5.43 -8.88
N THR A 51 5.57 -4.85 -9.08
CA THR A 51 6.66 -4.81 -8.10
C THR A 51 7.49 -3.52 -8.23
N PRO A 52 8.17 -3.07 -7.17
CA PRO A 52 9.19 -2.01 -7.25
C PRO A 52 10.25 -2.29 -8.31
N GLU A 53 10.70 -3.53 -8.45
CA GLU A 53 11.71 -3.94 -9.44
C GLU A 53 11.20 -3.83 -10.87
N ALA A 54 9.94 -4.23 -11.13
CA ALA A 54 9.32 -4.08 -12.43
C ALA A 54 9.17 -2.59 -12.82
N LEU A 55 8.80 -1.74 -11.86
CA LEU A 55 8.71 -0.30 -12.09
C LEU A 55 10.10 0.32 -12.32
N ALA A 56 11.14 -0.12 -11.59
CA ALA A 56 12.52 0.30 -11.84
C ALA A 56 12.96 -0.05 -13.27
N LYS A 57 12.69 -1.29 -13.71
CA LYS A 57 12.97 -1.76 -15.07
C LYS A 57 12.23 -0.95 -16.13
N PHE A 58 10.99 -0.57 -15.87
CA PHE A 58 10.24 0.34 -16.75
C PHE A 58 10.97 1.69 -16.87
N LEU A 59 11.34 2.33 -15.76
CA LEU A 59 12.05 3.61 -15.79
C LEU A 59 13.41 3.51 -16.50
N GLU A 60 14.16 2.42 -16.28
CA GLU A 60 15.42 2.13 -16.98
C GLU A 60 15.25 2.02 -18.51
N SER A 61 14.11 1.50 -18.97
CA SER A 61 13.82 1.42 -20.41
C SER A 61 13.59 2.79 -21.05
N LYS A 62 13.27 3.80 -20.25
CA LYS A 62 12.93 5.17 -20.70
C LYS A 62 14.09 6.14 -20.56
N VAL A 63 14.91 5.96 -19.53
CA VAL A 63 16.03 6.86 -19.22
C VAL A 63 17.27 6.04 -18.89
N ALA A 64 18.40 6.38 -19.52
CA ALA A 64 19.68 5.76 -19.20
C ALA A 64 20.10 6.11 -17.75
N LEU A 65 20.08 5.10 -16.87
CA LEU A 65 20.40 5.25 -15.45
C LEU A 65 21.88 4.90 -15.14
N PRO A 66 22.51 5.63 -14.19
CA PRO A 66 23.81 5.25 -13.65
C PRO A 66 23.70 3.96 -12.85
N ALA A 67 24.81 3.23 -12.69
CA ALA A 67 24.84 1.92 -12.04
C ALA A 67 24.16 1.90 -10.65
N ARG A 68 24.34 2.95 -9.85
CA ARG A 68 23.76 3.08 -8.50
C ARG A 68 22.23 3.21 -8.45
N ALA A 69 21.60 3.57 -9.57
CA ALA A 69 20.15 3.80 -9.65
C ALA A 69 19.41 2.67 -10.37
N ARG A 70 20.12 1.66 -10.90
CA ARG A 70 19.49 0.50 -11.55
C ARG A 70 18.98 -0.49 -10.53
N GLY A 71 17.82 -1.10 -10.81
CA GLY A 71 17.15 -2.08 -9.97
C GLY A 71 16.48 -1.51 -8.72
N ASN A 72 16.59 -0.21 -8.46
CA ASN A 72 15.94 0.47 -7.34
C ASN A 72 15.08 1.62 -7.88
N VAL A 73 13.76 1.48 -7.78
CA VAL A 73 12.81 2.44 -8.35
C VAL A 73 12.90 3.82 -7.69
N TRP A 74 13.17 3.90 -6.39
CA TRP A 74 13.26 5.17 -5.67
C TRP A 74 14.48 5.98 -6.13
N ALA A 75 15.63 5.32 -6.22
CA ALA A 75 16.87 5.91 -6.74
C ALA A 75 16.77 6.24 -8.24
N ALA A 76 16.07 5.41 -9.03
CA ALA A 76 15.79 5.67 -10.44
C ALA A 76 14.96 6.94 -10.61
N ALA A 77 13.85 7.05 -9.89
CA ALA A 77 12.96 8.20 -9.93
C ALA A 77 13.67 9.47 -9.44
N GLN A 78 14.46 9.38 -8.37
CA GLN A 78 15.29 10.49 -7.88
C GLN A 78 16.30 10.96 -8.93
N TYR A 79 16.97 10.04 -9.62
CA TYR A 79 17.91 10.40 -10.68
C TYR A 79 17.20 11.13 -11.82
N ILE A 80 16.04 10.63 -12.26
CA ILE A 80 15.24 11.26 -13.31
C ILE A 80 14.80 12.66 -12.88
N GLU A 81 14.30 12.83 -11.65
CA GLU A 81 13.92 14.15 -11.15
C GLU A 81 15.10 15.13 -11.13
N SER A 82 16.26 14.70 -10.62
CA SER A 82 17.44 15.58 -10.54
C SER A 82 18.01 15.99 -11.91
N THR A 83 17.77 15.20 -12.96
CA THR A 83 18.34 15.41 -14.31
C THR A 83 17.33 15.91 -15.35
N ARG A 84 16.03 15.70 -15.12
CA ARG A 84 14.92 15.96 -16.05
C ARG A 84 13.71 16.62 -15.39
N HIS A 85 13.81 17.01 -14.11
CA HIS A 85 12.77 17.64 -13.30
C HIS A 85 11.56 16.74 -12.97
N ARG A 86 10.78 17.15 -11.96
CA ARG A 86 9.60 16.44 -11.44
C ARG A 86 8.58 16.09 -12.53
N ALA A 87 8.31 17.01 -13.45
CA ALA A 87 7.31 16.80 -14.51
C ALA A 87 7.61 15.57 -15.38
N THR A 88 8.89 15.25 -15.59
CA THR A 88 9.29 14.04 -16.33
C THR A 88 8.99 12.78 -15.53
N VAL A 89 9.26 12.76 -14.22
CA VAL A 89 8.92 11.62 -13.34
C VAL A 89 7.41 11.39 -13.35
N THR A 90 6.61 12.44 -13.17
CA THR A 90 5.15 12.34 -13.21
C THR A 90 4.64 11.79 -14.54
N THR A 91 5.24 12.22 -15.66
CA THR A 91 4.89 11.74 -17.00
C THR A 91 5.20 10.26 -17.17
N LEU A 92 6.39 9.81 -16.75
CA LEU A 92 6.79 8.40 -16.84
C LEU A 92 5.96 7.51 -15.92
N MET A 93 5.64 7.97 -14.71
CA MET A 93 4.72 7.26 -13.81
C MET A 93 3.32 7.16 -14.42
N ALA A 94 2.82 8.23 -15.02
CA ALA A 94 1.55 8.20 -15.73
C ALA A 94 1.55 7.23 -16.91
N GLU A 95 2.67 7.12 -17.62
CA GLU A 95 2.86 6.14 -18.70
C GLU A 95 2.88 4.70 -18.17
N ALA A 96 3.62 4.44 -17.08
CA ALA A 96 3.74 3.11 -16.46
C ALA A 96 2.40 2.53 -16.01
N PHE A 97 1.46 3.40 -15.60
CA PHE A 97 0.13 3.02 -15.13
C PHE A 97 -0.99 3.49 -16.07
N SER A 98 -0.68 3.70 -17.36
CA SER A 98 -1.62 4.26 -18.34
C SER A 98 -2.81 3.34 -18.66
N VAL A 99 -2.61 2.02 -18.55
CA VAL A 99 -3.69 1.03 -18.73
C VAL A 99 -4.51 0.95 -17.45
N PRO A 100 -5.83 1.20 -17.48
CA PRO A 100 -6.67 1.05 -16.30
C PRO A 100 -6.60 -0.38 -15.75
N ALA A 101 -6.18 -0.51 -14.49
CA ALA A 101 -6.05 -1.79 -13.83
C ALA A 101 -7.42 -2.47 -13.67
N LYS A 102 -7.49 -3.75 -14.04
CA LYS A 102 -8.64 -4.61 -13.83
C LYS A 102 -8.62 -5.12 -12.39
N PRO A 103 -9.69 -4.91 -11.60
CA PRO A 103 -9.76 -5.46 -10.25
C PRO A 103 -9.78 -6.99 -10.26
N SER A 104 -9.07 -7.61 -9.32
CA SER A 104 -9.16 -9.05 -9.05
C SER A 104 -10.45 -9.41 -8.28
N GLY A 105 -10.70 -10.71 -8.09
CA GLY A 105 -11.79 -11.20 -7.24
C GLY A 105 -11.70 -10.66 -5.81
N LEU A 106 -10.49 -10.63 -5.23
CA LEU A 106 -10.27 -10.11 -3.88
C LEU A 106 -10.59 -8.61 -3.77
N HIS A 107 -10.21 -7.79 -4.77
CA HIS A 107 -10.58 -6.37 -4.79
C HIS A 107 -12.11 -6.18 -4.77
N ARG A 108 -12.84 -6.96 -5.57
CA ARG A 108 -14.30 -6.90 -5.63
C ARG A 108 -14.94 -7.32 -4.30
N MET A 109 -14.41 -8.37 -3.66
CA MET A 109 -14.85 -8.80 -2.34
C MET A 109 -14.64 -7.69 -1.31
N LEU A 110 -13.42 -7.13 -1.21
CA LEU A 110 -13.13 -6.06 -0.25
C LEU A 110 -14.04 -4.84 -0.48
N ALA A 111 -14.32 -4.49 -1.73
CA ALA A 111 -15.21 -3.40 -2.08
C ALA A 111 -16.67 -3.61 -1.64
N SER A 112 -17.14 -4.86 -1.51
CA SER A 112 -18.51 -5.17 -1.08
C SER A 112 -18.70 -5.16 0.44
N LEU A 113 -17.62 -5.16 1.23
CA LEU A 113 -17.68 -5.31 2.70
C LEU A 113 -17.94 -4.00 3.47
N ASN A 114 -18.08 -2.85 2.80
CA ASN A 114 -18.24 -1.53 3.44
C ASN A 114 -17.17 -1.26 4.52
N LEU A 115 -15.93 -1.69 4.28
CA LEU A 115 -14.82 -1.58 5.25
C LEU A 115 -14.59 -0.13 5.66
N PRO A 116 -14.36 0.17 6.96
CA PRO A 116 -14.10 1.54 7.41
C PRO A 116 -12.87 2.17 6.74
N LEU A 117 -11.83 1.36 6.51
CA LEU A 117 -10.56 1.78 5.96
C LEU A 117 -9.99 0.65 5.09
N ILE A 118 -9.49 1.02 3.91
CA ILE A 118 -8.66 0.19 3.04
C ILE A 118 -7.38 0.99 2.78
N VAL A 119 -6.21 0.40 3.03
CA VAL A 119 -4.93 1.04 2.70
C VAL A 119 -4.41 0.39 1.43
N ASP A 120 -4.13 1.17 0.40
CA ASP A 120 -3.60 0.68 -0.88
C ASP A 120 -2.27 1.37 -1.17
N SER A 121 -1.18 0.62 -1.02
CA SER A 121 0.18 1.14 -1.07
C SER A 121 0.76 1.23 -2.47
N TRP A 122 0.03 0.82 -3.51
CA TRP A 122 0.51 0.84 -4.89
C TRP A 122 -0.15 1.93 -5.74
N TYR A 123 0.43 2.21 -6.90
CA TYR A 123 0.06 3.38 -7.72
C TYR A 123 -1.08 3.12 -8.70
N ASP A 124 -1.47 1.86 -8.91
CA ASP A 124 -2.54 1.51 -9.84
C ASP A 124 -3.94 1.90 -9.31
N GLY A 125 -4.96 1.69 -10.14
CA GLY A 125 -6.35 2.05 -9.86
C GLY A 125 -7.29 0.88 -9.55
N ALA A 126 -6.81 -0.33 -9.30
CA ALA A 126 -7.63 -1.54 -9.21
C ALA A 126 -8.63 -1.47 -8.06
N MET A 127 -8.18 -1.13 -6.84
CA MET A 127 -9.06 -1.01 -5.69
C MET A 127 -10.08 0.13 -5.86
N ARG A 128 -9.64 1.28 -6.39
CA ARG A 128 -10.52 2.41 -6.74
C ARG A 128 -11.61 1.97 -7.73
N SER A 129 -11.23 1.22 -8.76
CA SER A 129 -12.14 0.70 -9.77
C SER A 129 -13.16 -0.29 -9.17
N ALA A 130 -12.73 -1.19 -8.28
CA ALA A 130 -13.65 -2.09 -7.57
C ALA A 130 -14.67 -1.33 -6.71
N LEU A 131 -14.24 -0.29 -6.00
CA LEU A 131 -15.13 0.53 -5.16
C LEU A 131 -16.18 1.31 -5.97
N GLN A 132 -15.99 1.48 -7.29
CA GLN A 132 -17.02 2.09 -8.13
C GLN A 132 -18.32 1.28 -8.19
N ALA A 133 -18.37 0.03 -7.72
CA ALA A 133 -19.62 -0.70 -7.53
C ALA A 133 -20.39 -0.30 -6.25
N THR A 134 -19.73 0.39 -5.31
CA THR A 134 -20.24 0.68 -3.95
C THR A 134 -20.45 2.17 -3.75
N GLN A 135 -21.35 2.57 -2.83
CA GLN A 135 -21.64 3.97 -2.49
C GLN A 135 -21.01 4.37 -1.15
N GLY A 136 -20.90 5.68 -0.91
CA GLY A 136 -20.52 6.22 0.40
C GLY A 136 -19.04 6.01 0.74
N TRP A 137 -18.17 5.93 -0.25
CA TRP A 137 -16.72 5.91 -0.06
C TRP A 137 -16.08 7.17 -0.65
N GLY A 138 -14.88 7.47 -0.19
CA GLY A 138 -13.99 8.44 -0.82
C GLY A 138 -12.53 8.06 -0.61
N GLU A 139 -11.65 8.85 -1.18
CA GLU A 139 -10.24 8.54 -1.30
C GLU A 139 -9.37 9.64 -0.69
N ILE A 140 -8.28 9.24 -0.06
CA ILE A 140 -7.24 10.14 0.42
C ILE A 140 -5.93 9.70 -0.18
N GLN A 141 -5.24 10.59 -0.89
CA GLN A 141 -3.95 10.29 -1.50
C GLN A 141 -2.85 11.13 -0.87
N GLY A 142 -1.71 10.50 -0.57
CA GLY A 142 -0.48 11.22 -0.31
C GLY A 142 -0.03 11.99 -1.55
N ILE A 143 0.47 13.21 -1.37
CA ILE A 143 0.93 14.07 -2.46
C ILE A 143 2.40 14.45 -2.27
N THR A 144 3.09 14.73 -3.37
CA THR A 144 4.44 15.32 -3.31
C THR A 144 4.35 16.76 -2.83
N ARG A 145 5.34 17.16 -2.03
CA ARG A 145 5.53 18.53 -1.54
C ARG A 145 6.62 19.29 -2.31
N ALA A 146 7.12 18.72 -3.41
CA ALA A 146 8.10 19.37 -4.28
C ALA A 146 7.58 20.65 -4.98
N GLY A 147 6.28 20.92 -4.92
CA GLY A 147 5.66 22.14 -5.47
C GLY A 147 5.97 23.38 -4.64
N ILE A 148 6.18 24.53 -5.30
CA ILE A 148 6.38 25.80 -4.59
C ILE A 148 5.12 26.14 -3.78
N GLY A 149 5.27 26.26 -2.47
CA GLY A 149 4.18 26.60 -1.55
C GLY A 149 3.25 25.44 -1.19
N GLU A 150 3.62 24.19 -1.53
CA GLU A 150 2.85 23.01 -1.12
C GLU A 150 3.22 22.61 0.32
N ASP A 151 2.26 22.79 1.23
CA ASP A 151 2.39 22.46 2.66
C ASP A 151 1.52 21.26 3.07
N GLN A 152 0.70 20.74 2.15
CA GLN A 152 -0.17 19.60 2.43
C GLN A 152 0.55 18.27 2.22
N TRP A 153 0.18 17.28 3.03
CA TRP A 153 0.68 15.91 2.92
C TRP A 153 -0.19 15.00 2.05
N TYR A 154 -1.47 15.36 1.93
CA TYR A 154 -2.47 14.55 1.27
C TYR A 154 -3.63 15.41 0.77
N ARG A 155 -4.36 14.90 -0.22
CA ARG A 155 -5.61 15.47 -0.76
C ARG A 155 -6.75 14.47 -0.67
N PHE A 156 -7.97 15.00 -0.60
CA PHE A 156 -9.19 14.20 -0.54
C PHE A 156 -9.87 14.23 -1.90
N TYR A 157 -10.38 13.08 -2.33
CA TYR A 157 -11.15 12.94 -3.55
C TYR A 157 -12.44 12.21 -3.26
N ASP A 158 -13.54 12.71 -3.79
CA ASP A 158 -14.79 11.97 -3.74
C ASP A 158 -14.77 10.77 -4.70
N ARG A 159 -15.87 10.01 -4.71
CA ARG A 159 -16.03 8.86 -5.59
C ARG A 159 -15.89 9.20 -7.08
N SER A 160 -16.33 10.39 -7.50
CA SER A 160 -16.21 10.84 -8.89
C SER A 160 -14.76 11.20 -9.26
N GLY A 161 -13.94 11.50 -8.25
CA GLY A 161 -12.55 11.91 -8.42
C GLY A 161 -12.36 13.41 -8.34
N GLU A 162 -13.42 14.16 -8.02
CA GLU A 162 -13.33 15.58 -7.72
C GLU A 162 -12.66 15.78 -6.37
N GLU A 163 -11.77 16.77 -6.31
CA GLU A 163 -11.10 17.12 -5.06
C GLU A 163 -12.11 17.71 -4.06
N THR A 164 -11.94 17.35 -2.79
CA THR A 164 -12.85 17.77 -1.72
C THR A 164 -12.10 18.06 -0.42
N GLU A 165 -12.85 18.43 0.61
CA GLU A 165 -12.33 18.84 1.91
C GLU A 165 -12.49 17.71 2.95
N ALA A 166 -11.68 17.78 4.02
CA ALA A 166 -11.74 16.83 5.13
C ALA A 166 -13.15 16.68 5.75
N ALA A 167 -13.96 17.75 5.71
CA ALA A 167 -15.34 17.73 6.20
C ALA A 167 -16.23 16.75 5.43
N ALA A 168 -16.05 16.61 4.11
CA ALA A 168 -16.79 15.65 3.31
C ALA A 168 -16.41 14.21 3.68
N ALA A 169 -15.13 14.01 4.00
CA ALA A 169 -14.61 12.70 4.34
C ALA A 169 -15.24 12.12 5.63
N ALA A 170 -15.66 12.97 6.57
CA ALA A 170 -16.34 12.55 7.81
C ALA A 170 -17.60 11.69 7.55
N GLY A 171 -18.29 11.91 6.42
CA GLY A 171 -19.48 11.15 6.04
C GLY A 171 -19.21 9.84 5.29
N TRP A 172 -17.96 9.53 4.93
CA TRP A 172 -17.65 8.33 4.16
C TRP A 172 -17.66 7.09 5.03
N LYS A 173 -18.42 6.08 4.61
CA LYS A 173 -18.39 4.73 5.21
C LYS A 173 -17.02 4.10 5.01
N THR A 174 -16.48 4.18 3.80
CA THR A 174 -15.17 3.62 3.44
C THR A 174 -14.20 4.72 3.03
N ILE A 175 -13.00 4.71 3.63
CA ILE A 175 -11.85 5.47 3.12
C ILE A 175 -10.93 4.51 2.38
N LEU A 176 -10.67 4.81 1.11
CA LEU A 176 -9.50 4.29 0.41
C LEU A 176 -8.33 5.24 0.69
N TYR A 177 -7.34 4.80 1.45
CA TYR A 177 -6.13 5.58 1.71
C TYR A 177 -4.97 5.07 0.84
N LYS A 178 -4.47 5.93 -0.05
CA LYS A 178 -3.30 5.66 -0.88
C LYS A 178 -2.10 6.48 -0.39
N PRO A 179 -1.29 5.96 0.56
CA PRO A 179 -0.22 6.73 1.21
C PRO A 179 0.85 7.24 0.24
N ASN A 180 1.06 6.54 -0.89
CA ASN A 180 2.04 6.92 -1.91
C ASN A 180 1.41 7.69 -3.09
N GLY A 181 0.11 7.93 -3.05
CA GLY A 181 -0.67 8.44 -4.18
C GLY A 181 -1.07 7.35 -5.18
N GLY A 182 -1.51 7.77 -6.37
CA GLY A 182 -1.95 6.88 -7.43
C GLY A 182 -2.19 7.59 -8.76
N ILE A 183 -2.34 6.78 -9.82
CA ILE A 183 -2.58 7.25 -11.19
C ILE A 183 -3.88 8.05 -11.35
N VAL A 184 -4.92 7.70 -10.61
CA VAL A 184 -6.25 8.31 -10.66
C VAL A 184 -6.61 8.78 -9.25
N PRO A 185 -7.26 9.94 -9.08
CA PRO A 185 -7.73 10.84 -10.14
C PRO A 185 -6.68 11.84 -10.64
N ALA A 186 -5.75 12.26 -9.78
CA ALA A 186 -4.92 13.43 -10.03
C ALA A 186 -3.45 13.13 -10.39
N ARG A 187 -3.07 11.84 -10.50
CA ARG A 187 -1.68 11.42 -10.78
C ARG A 187 -0.70 11.88 -9.70
N ASN A 188 -1.07 11.66 -8.44
CA ASN A 188 -0.20 11.96 -7.30
C ASN A 188 0.82 10.82 -7.15
N PHE A 189 2.11 11.15 -7.11
CA PHE A 189 3.16 10.15 -6.98
C PHE A 189 4.21 10.63 -5.97
N LEU A 190 4.23 9.98 -4.80
CA LEU A 190 5.38 9.95 -3.90
C LEU A 190 6.25 8.79 -4.34
N ILE A 191 7.41 9.07 -4.94
CA ILE A 191 8.21 8.05 -5.64
C ILE A 191 9.72 8.28 -5.55
N THR A 192 10.15 9.51 -5.32
CA THR A 192 11.58 9.86 -5.29
C THR A 192 12.14 9.83 -3.87
N ASP A 193 13.46 9.70 -3.74
CA ASP A 193 14.11 9.80 -2.42
C ASP A 193 13.76 11.13 -1.72
N ALA A 194 13.67 12.24 -2.46
CA ALA A 194 13.28 13.54 -1.92
C ALA A 194 11.86 13.52 -1.32
N ASP A 195 10.89 12.93 -2.02
CA ASP A 195 9.53 12.75 -1.50
C ASP A 195 9.55 12.00 -0.17
N TYR A 196 10.28 10.89 -0.13
CA TYR A 196 10.33 10.03 1.05
C TYR A 196 11.13 10.65 2.19
N VAL A 197 12.19 11.41 1.93
CA VAL A 197 12.92 12.12 2.98
C VAL A 197 11.97 13.08 3.72
N GLU A 198 11.18 13.87 2.99
CA GLU A 198 10.22 14.79 3.61
C GLU A 198 9.15 14.06 4.43
N VAL A 199 8.54 13.01 3.87
CA VAL A 199 7.51 12.26 4.60
C VAL A 199 8.12 11.56 5.82
N LEU A 200 9.28 10.92 5.67
CA LEU A 200 9.89 10.13 6.73
C LEU A 200 10.38 10.97 7.92
N THR A 201 10.66 12.26 7.73
CA THR A 201 11.05 13.13 8.86
C THR A 201 9.90 13.46 9.81
N GLU A 202 8.64 13.36 9.36
CA GLU A 202 7.47 13.71 10.18
C GLU A 202 6.51 12.53 10.43
N ILE A 203 6.66 11.43 9.70
CA ILE A 203 5.75 10.28 9.82
C ILE A 203 5.87 9.55 11.16
N ASP A 204 7.00 9.68 11.87
CA ASP A 204 7.20 9.08 13.18
C ASP A 204 6.29 9.70 14.27
N ILE A 205 6.05 11.01 14.19
CA ILE A 205 5.04 11.74 14.97
C ILE A 205 3.65 11.73 14.32
N GLN A 206 3.53 11.09 13.16
CA GLN A 206 2.29 10.76 12.45
C GLN A 206 1.63 11.94 11.72
N THR A 207 2.33 13.05 11.49
CA THR A 207 1.78 14.24 10.80
C THR A 207 1.28 13.94 9.39
N PRO A 208 2.03 13.23 8.52
CA PRO A 208 1.62 12.96 7.13
C PRO A 208 0.49 11.92 7.00
N ILE A 209 0.01 11.34 8.10
CA ILE A 209 -1.10 10.38 8.10
C ILE A 209 -2.38 11.15 8.44
N PRO A 210 -3.46 11.06 7.62
CA PRO A 210 -4.72 11.75 7.92
C PRO A 210 -5.31 11.31 9.26
N ASP A 211 -5.88 12.24 10.03
CA ASP A 211 -6.44 11.93 11.35
C ASP A 211 -7.54 10.87 11.28
N MET A 212 -8.37 10.92 10.25
CA MET A 212 -9.40 9.91 10.00
C MET A 212 -8.83 8.49 9.79
N VAL A 213 -7.64 8.39 9.23
CA VAL A 213 -6.93 7.10 9.09
C VAL A 213 -6.38 6.65 10.45
N LYS A 214 -5.98 7.58 11.33
CA LYS A 214 -5.57 7.30 12.72
C LYS A 214 -6.75 6.80 13.54
N ASP A 215 -7.88 7.50 13.47
CA ASP A 215 -9.08 7.16 14.22
C ASP A 215 -9.59 5.78 13.80
N ARG A 216 -9.72 5.55 12.49
CA ARG A 216 -10.28 4.30 11.94
C ARG A 216 -9.38 3.09 12.10
N ARG A 217 -8.08 3.23 12.37
CA ARG A 217 -7.23 2.06 12.62
C ARG A 217 -7.03 1.74 14.10
N SER A 218 -7.37 2.66 14.99
CA SER A 218 -6.95 2.63 16.39
C SER A 218 -7.36 1.35 17.12
N ASP A 219 -8.57 0.86 16.88
CA ASP A 219 -9.16 -0.33 17.49
C ASP A 219 -9.10 -1.58 16.60
N ARG A 220 -8.29 -1.57 15.53
CA ARG A 220 -8.30 -2.62 14.49
C ARG A 220 -6.98 -3.37 14.35
N GLY A 221 -7.09 -4.56 13.78
CA GLY A 221 -5.98 -5.31 13.22
C GLY A 221 -5.67 -4.90 11.78
N PHE A 222 -4.60 -5.47 11.22
CA PHE A 222 -4.27 -5.32 9.79
C PHE A 222 -4.09 -6.69 9.15
N VAL A 223 -4.48 -6.81 7.88
CA VAL A 223 -4.08 -7.93 7.01
C VAL A 223 -3.33 -7.37 5.81
N PHE A 224 -2.07 -7.76 5.65
CA PHE A 224 -1.23 -7.38 4.53
C PHE A 224 -1.39 -8.39 3.39
N LEU A 225 -1.83 -7.89 2.22
CA LEU A 225 -2.22 -8.67 1.05
C LEU A 225 -1.36 -8.26 -0.15
N GLY A 226 -0.58 -9.19 -0.72
CA GLY A 226 0.31 -8.89 -1.84
C GLY A 226 1.44 -7.92 -1.49
N CYS A 227 1.83 -7.85 -0.22
CA CYS A 227 2.90 -7.01 0.27
C CYS A 227 4.21 -7.78 0.36
N ARG A 228 5.27 -7.23 -0.23
CA ARG A 228 6.64 -7.61 0.07
C ARG A 228 7.24 -6.62 1.05
N PHE A 229 8.03 -7.11 1.99
CA PHE A 229 8.67 -6.29 3.01
C PHE A 229 10.19 -6.28 2.86
N HIS A 230 10.71 -6.59 1.67
CA HIS A 230 12.15 -6.70 1.40
C HIS A 230 12.83 -5.33 1.34
N ASP A 231 12.10 -4.28 0.94
CA ASP A 231 12.58 -2.90 0.92
C ASP A 231 12.34 -2.15 2.24
N GLN A 232 13.25 -1.22 2.59
CA GLN A 232 13.16 -0.46 3.83
C GLN A 232 12.00 0.54 3.85
N LEU A 233 11.68 1.19 2.73
CA LEU A 233 10.59 2.16 2.67
C LEU A 233 9.25 1.48 2.87
N LEU A 234 9.03 0.33 2.22
CA LEU A 234 7.82 -0.48 2.38
C LEU A 234 7.58 -0.86 3.85
N ARG A 235 8.62 -1.36 4.54
CA ARG A 235 8.56 -1.67 5.98
C ARG A 235 8.27 -0.44 6.83
N THR A 236 8.85 0.70 6.49
CA THR A 236 8.69 1.94 7.25
C THR A 236 7.26 2.45 7.15
N TYR A 237 6.68 2.49 5.94
CA TYR A 237 5.28 2.87 5.78
C TYR A 237 4.32 1.90 6.47
N ALA A 238 4.49 0.59 6.28
CA ALA A 238 3.67 -0.40 6.96
C ALA A 238 3.70 -0.24 8.48
N ARG A 239 4.90 -0.08 9.07
CA ARG A 239 5.07 0.22 10.51
C ARG A 239 4.31 1.48 10.93
N GLN A 240 4.49 2.58 10.21
CA GLN A 240 3.97 3.88 10.66
C GLN A 240 2.46 3.99 10.46
N ILE A 241 1.92 3.34 9.42
CA ILE A 241 0.47 3.23 9.22
C ILE A 241 -0.15 2.31 10.26
N MET A 242 0.50 1.21 10.64
CA MET A 242 0.03 0.32 11.70
C MET A 242 0.21 0.91 13.10
N LYS A 243 1.14 1.85 13.29
CA LYS A 243 1.46 2.41 14.61
C LYS A 243 0.19 2.89 15.33
N ARG A 244 0.06 2.45 16.60
CA ARG A 244 -1.08 2.69 17.51
C ARG A 244 -2.41 2.02 17.12
N SER A 245 -2.38 0.99 16.27
CA SER A 245 -3.51 0.06 16.12
C SER A 245 -3.44 -1.08 17.14
N THR A 246 -4.58 -1.65 17.52
CA THR A 246 -4.68 -2.72 18.55
C THR A 246 -4.15 -4.08 18.11
N GLY A 247 -4.23 -4.42 16.82
CA GLY A 247 -3.96 -5.79 16.36
C GLY A 247 -5.13 -6.75 16.61
N PRO A 248 -5.00 -8.05 16.30
CA PRO A 248 -3.80 -8.70 15.74
C PRO A 248 -3.48 -8.28 14.30
N HIS A 249 -2.22 -8.49 13.88
CA HIS A 249 -1.76 -8.20 12.52
C HIS A 249 -1.36 -9.49 11.80
N TYR A 250 -1.69 -9.58 10.52
CA TYR A 250 -1.41 -10.76 9.70
C TYR A 250 -0.78 -10.35 8.36
N ALA A 251 0.12 -11.17 7.84
CA ALA A 251 0.64 -11.00 6.48
C ALA A 251 0.51 -12.31 5.70
N ILE A 252 -0.08 -12.22 4.52
CA ILE A 252 -0.12 -13.34 3.57
C ILE A 252 1.17 -13.32 2.77
N LEU A 253 1.94 -14.40 2.87
CA LEU A 253 3.25 -14.53 2.27
C LEU A 253 3.26 -15.74 1.34
N ASP A 254 3.65 -15.51 0.10
CA ASP A 254 3.72 -16.57 -0.90
C ASP A 254 4.75 -17.64 -0.49
N PRO A 255 4.38 -18.93 -0.46
CA PRO A 255 5.31 -20.00 -0.15
C PRO A 255 6.52 -20.09 -1.11
N ALA A 256 6.39 -19.59 -2.33
CA ALA A 256 7.48 -19.55 -3.31
C ALA A 256 8.56 -18.51 -2.94
N ASP A 257 8.22 -17.54 -2.10
CA ASP A 257 9.12 -16.47 -1.74
C ASP A 257 10.03 -16.82 -0.56
N THR A 258 11.32 -16.54 -0.71
CA THR A 258 12.26 -16.62 0.42
C THR A 258 12.26 -15.29 1.18
N LEU A 259 11.99 -15.33 2.48
CA LEU A 259 12.08 -14.14 3.34
C LEU A 259 13.53 -13.77 3.63
N THR A 260 13.86 -12.50 3.45
CA THR A 260 15.14 -11.94 3.89
C THR A 260 15.20 -11.83 5.42
N ARG A 261 16.40 -11.79 5.99
CA ARG A 261 16.60 -11.55 7.43
C ARG A 261 15.91 -10.28 7.94
N ASN A 262 15.81 -9.25 7.11
CA ASN A 262 15.16 -7.99 7.47
C ASN A 262 13.63 -8.11 7.48
N GLU A 263 13.05 -8.90 6.58
CA GLU A 263 11.63 -9.23 6.60
C GLU A 263 11.26 -10.01 7.84
N VAL A 264 12.03 -11.05 8.18
CA VAL A 264 11.81 -11.86 9.38
C VAL A 264 11.83 -11.00 10.64
N ARG A 265 12.86 -10.16 10.78
CA ARG A 265 12.98 -9.21 11.90
C ARG A 265 11.83 -8.21 11.94
N PHE A 266 11.36 -7.75 10.79
CA PHE A 266 10.26 -6.81 10.72
C PHE A 266 8.95 -7.44 11.19
N LEU A 267 8.60 -8.62 10.66
CA LEU A 267 7.37 -9.33 11.04
C LEU A 267 7.37 -9.61 12.54
N ALA A 268 8.47 -10.13 13.08
CA ALA A 268 8.61 -10.38 14.51
C ALA A 268 8.52 -9.09 15.35
N ALA A 269 9.26 -8.05 14.98
CA ALA A 269 9.27 -6.79 15.74
C ALA A 269 7.96 -6.00 15.67
N GLN A 270 7.09 -6.32 14.71
CA GLN A 270 5.78 -5.70 14.53
C GLN A 270 4.63 -6.63 14.97
N GLU A 271 4.95 -7.80 15.52
CA GLU A 271 3.96 -8.81 15.94
C GLU A 271 2.98 -9.17 14.81
N ILE A 272 3.48 -9.20 13.57
CA ILE A 272 2.72 -9.59 12.39
C ILE A 272 2.82 -11.11 12.24
N VAL A 273 1.68 -11.78 12.34
CA VAL A 273 1.57 -13.23 12.20
C VAL A 273 1.58 -13.60 10.71
N PRO A 274 2.62 -14.29 10.22
CA PRO A 274 2.66 -14.70 8.82
C PRO A 274 1.73 -15.88 8.55
N ILE A 275 1.11 -15.88 7.38
CA ILE A 275 0.29 -16.97 6.85
C ILE A 275 0.91 -17.38 5.52
N SER A 276 1.26 -18.66 5.39
CA SER A 276 1.88 -19.19 4.16
C SER A 276 0.78 -19.57 3.18
N ALA A 277 0.53 -18.72 2.19
CA ALA A 277 -0.44 -18.93 1.11
C ALA A 277 -0.12 -17.97 -0.04
N SER A 278 -0.38 -18.38 -1.28
CA SER A 278 -0.41 -17.42 -2.39
C SER A 278 -1.60 -16.46 -2.20
N VAL A 279 -1.52 -15.27 -2.79
CA VAL A 279 -2.61 -14.29 -2.73
C VAL A 279 -3.89 -14.84 -3.38
N ASP A 280 -3.76 -15.62 -4.45
CA ASP A 280 -4.89 -16.24 -5.15
C ASP A 280 -5.56 -17.31 -4.28
N THR A 281 -4.78 -18.22 -3.67
CA THR A 281 -5.33 -19.24 -2.76
C THR A 281 -5.97 -18.59 -1.52
N ALA A 282 -5.34 -17.55 -0.97
CA ALA A 282 -5.95 -16.81 0.13
C ALA A 282 -7.26 -16.15 -0.28
N ALA A 283 -7.33 -15.57 -1.48
CA ALA A 283 -8.53 -14.96 -2.00
C ALA A 283 -9.64 -16.01 -2.19
N GLU A 284 -9.34 -17.17 -2.77
CA GLU A 284 -10.29 -18.27 -2.94
C GLU A 284 -10.89 -18.69 -1.59
N ILE A 285 -10.06 -18.98 -0.58
CA ILE A 285 -10.53 -19.39 0.74
C ILE A 285 -11.38 -18.29 1.40
N MET A 286 -10.96 -17.02 1.32
CA MET A 286 -11.73 -15.91 1.89
C MET A 286 -13.06 -15.67 1.15
N LEU A 287 -13.11 -15.94 -0.16
CA LEU A 287 -14.31 -15.80 -1.00
C LEU A 287 -15.32 -16.93 -0.77
N GLU A 288 -14.87 -18.16 -0.54
CA GLU A 288 -15.77 -19.30 -0.29
C GLU A 288 -16.62 -19.13 0.97
N VAL A 289 -16.08 -18.43 1.97
CA VAL A 289 -16.80 -18.12 3.20
C VAL A 289 -17.56 -16.79 3.14
N ALA A 290 -17.48 -16.04 2.03
CA ALA A 290 -18.06 -14.69 1.84
C ALA A 290 -19.45 -14.68 1.21
#